data_AF-A0A973N4E0-F1
#
_entry.id   AF-A0A973N4E0-F1
#
_cell.length_a   1.000
_cell.length_b   1.000
_cell.length_c   1.000
_cell.angle_alpha   90.00
_cell.angle_beta   90.00
_cell.angle_gamma   90.00
#
_symmetry.space_group_name_H-M   'P 1'
#
loop_
_entity.id
_entity.type
_entity.pdbx_description
1 polymer ?
#
loop_
_entity_poly.entity_id
_entity_poly.type
_entity_poly.pdbx_seq_one_letter_code
_entity_poly.pdbx_strand_id
1 'polypeptide(L)' 'LAEGRDLMRQLRGRVSGLCQPDYVIDIPGGAGKSPVGPNYVLQNTAPDAGEAGAETRYRVMDYCGDVHLYPPET' A
#
# COMPACT_ATOMS: atom_id res chain seq x y z
N LEU A 1 -2.17 5.37 14.88
CA LEU A 1 -1.70 4.79 13.60
C LEU A 1 -2.85 4.51 12.63
N ALA A 2 -3.83 3.70 13.01
CA ALA A 2 -4.96 3.35 12.14
C ALA A 2 -5.69 4.57 11.57
N GLU A 3 -6.05 5.53 12.42
CA GLU A 3 -6.74 6.76 12.03
C GLU A 3 -5.97 7.60 11.01
N GLY A 4 -4.68 7.88 11.26
CA GLY A 4 -3.85 8.62 10.30
C GLY A 4 -3.74 7.92 8.94
N ARG A 5 -3.65 6.58 8.93
CA ARG A 5 -3.64 5.80 7.69
C ARG A 5 -4.99 5.84 6.98
N ASP A 6 -6.09 5.87 7.72
CA ASP A 6 -7.43 5.97 7.15
C ASP A 6 -7.69 7.36 6.55
N LEU A 7 -7.30 8.43 7.26
CA LEU A 7 -7.30 9.78 6.71
C LEU A 7 -6.50 9.87 5.40
N MET A 8 -5.30 9.28 5.39
CA MET A 8 -4.49 9.24 4.17
C MET A 8 -5.14 8.47 3.03
N ARG A 9 -5.91 7.41 3.32
CA ARG A 9 -6.68 6.68 2.31
C ARG A 9 -7.78 7.57 1.73
N GLN A 10 -8.54 8.26 2.58
CA GLN A 10 -9.64 9.14 2.16
C GLN A 10 -9.18 10.34 1.31
N LEU A 11 -7.94 10.80 1.49
CA LEU A 11 -7.36 11.88 0.68
C LEU A 11 -6.96 11.42 -0.73
N ARG A 12 -6.67 10.12 -0.92
CA ARG A 12 -6.25 9.60 -2.22
C ARG A 12 -7.42 9.63 -3.19
N GLY A 13 -7.17 10.10 -4.40
CA GLY A 13 -8.20 10.33 -5.41
C GLY A 13 -9.00 11.64 -5.26
N ARG A 14 -8.93 12.33 -4.11
CA ARG A 14 -9.60 13.63 -3.90
C ARG A 14 -8.74 14.82 -4.28
N VAL A 15 -7.42 14.69 -4.15
CA VAL A 15 -6.45 15.74 -4.51
C VAL A 15 -5.42 15.19 -5.50
N SER A 16 -4.85 16.08 -6.31
CA SER A 16 -3.81 15.72 -7.28
C SER A 16 -2.63 15.04 -6.59
N GLY A 17 -1.91 14.17 -7.29
CA GLY A 17 -0.78 13.43 -6.71
C GLY A 17 0.28 14.34 -6.06
N LEU A 18 0.53 15.51 -6.65
CA LEU A 18 1.44 16.53 -6.12
C LEU A 18 0.97 17.15 -4.79
N CYS A 19 -0.34 17.17 -4.55
CA CYS A 19 -0.95 17.72 -3.34
C CYS A 19 -1.20 16.66 -2.26
N GLN A 20 -0.80 15.40 -2.48
CA GLN A 20 -0.99 14.35 -1.47
C GLN A 20 0.13 14.43 -0.42
N PRO A 21 -0.20 14.66 0.86
CA PRO A 21 0.82 14.77 1.91
C PRO A 21 1.37 13.40 2.30
N ASP A 22 2.49 13.40 3.01
CA ASP A 22 2.97 12.22 3.74
C ASP A 22 2.53 12.27 5.19
N TYR A 23 1.92 11.19 5.68
CA TYR A 23 1.70 10.99 7.11
C TYR A 23 2.95 10.38 7.72
N VAL A 24 3.54 11.04 8.70
CA VAL A 24 4.88 10.74 9.19
C VAL A 24 4.86 10.58 10.70
N ILE A 25 5.55 9.56 11.20
CA ILE A 25 5.77 9.31 12.62
C ILE A 25 7.16 9.79 12.99
N ASP A 26 7.25 10.59 14.05
CA ASP A 26 8.52 10.95 14.67
C ASP A 26 8.94 9.85 15.65
N ILE A 27 10.12 9.28 15.47
CA ILE A 27 10.61 8.18 16.28
C ILE A 27 11.49 8.76 17.40
N PRO A 28 11.11 8.56 18.69
CA PRO A 28 11.89 9.04 19.82
C PRO A 28 13.34 8.53 19.81
N GLY A 29 14.23 9.27 20.46
CA GLY A 29 15.65 8.90 20.55
C GLY A 29 16.49 9.24 19.32
N GLY A 30 15.99 10.13 18.44
CA GLY A 30 16.77 10.63 17.30
C GLY A 30 16.85 9.68 16.11
N ALA A 31 15.97 8.66 16.04
CA ALA A 31 15.88 7.75 14.90
C ALA A 31 15.22 8.37 13.66
N GLY A 32 14.74 9.62 13.77
CA GLY A 32 14.21 10.41 12.67
C GLY A 32 12.73 10.16 12.40
N LYS A 33 12.31 10.52 11.19
CA LYS A 33 10.91 10.56 10.75
C LYS A 33 10.62 9.42 9.79
N SER A 34 9.59 8.61 10.07
CA SER A 34 9.19 7.47 9.25
C SER A 34 7.83 7.70 8.58
N PRO A 35 7.74 7.69 7.24
CA PRO A 35 6.46 7.80 6.54
C PRO A 35 5.62 6.54 6.74
N VAL A 36 4.33 6.72 6.97
CA VAL A 36 3.35 5.66 7.17
C VAL A 36 2.17 5.87 6.24
N GLY A 37 2.05 5.02 5.22
CA GLY A 37 0.96 5.07 4.25
C GLY A 37 -0.15 4.05 4.52
N PRO A 38 -1.29 4.17 3.82
CA PRO A 38 -2.25 3.08 3.69
C PRO A 38 -1.55 1.84 3.09
N ASN A 39 -1.94 0.64 3.53
CA ASN A 39 -1.49 -0.58 2.86
C ASN A 39 -2.43 -0.93 1.73
N TYR A 40 -1.91 -0.99 0.51
CA TYR A 40 -2.63 -1.34 -0.70
C TYR A 40 -2.29 -2.75 -1.18
N VAL A 41 -1.18 -3.34 -0.73
CA VAL A 41 -0.83 -4.72 -1.04
C VAL A 41 -1.53 -5.63 -0.05
N LEU A 42 -2.45 -6.44 -0.55
CA LEU A 42 -3.13 -7.46 0.25
C LEU A 42 -2.16 -8.62 0.47
N GLN A 43 -2.10 -9.16 1.69
CA GLN A 43 -1.25 -10.33 1.96
C GLN A 43 -1.65 -11.49 1.04
N ASN A 44 -0.66 -12.05 0.34
CA ASN A 44 -0.87 -13.25 -0.46
C ASN A 44 -1.30 -14.39 0.46
N THR A 45 -2.37 -15.09 0.06
CA THR A 45 -2.81 -16.33 0.69
C THR A 45 -1.91 -17.45 0.17
N ALA A 46 -0.70 -17.55 0.72
CA ALA A 46 0.39 -18.47 0.35
C ALA A 46 0.91 -18.36 -1.11
N PRO A 47 2.21 -18.61 -1.35
CA PRO A 47 2.64 -19.04 -2.67
C PRO A 47 2.04 -20.43 -2.94
N ASP A 48 1.54 -20.68 -4.14
CA ASP A 48 1.39 -22.06 -4.61
C ASP A 48 2.77 -22.70 -4.54
N ALA A 49 2.97 -23.52 -3.50
CA ALA A 49 4.18 -24.27 -3.27
C ALA A 49 4.27 -25.33 -4.37
N GLY A 50 4.92 -25.02 -5.49
CA GLY A 50 4.99 -26.02 -6.57
C GLY A 50 5.91 -25.71 -7.73
N GLU A 51 6.00 -24.48 -8.23
CA GLU A 51 6.63 -24.28 -9.54
C GLU A 51 7.73 -23.22 -9.50
N ALA A 52 8.98 -23.70 -9.56
CA ALA A 52 10.15 -22.90 -9.85
C ALA A 52 10.03 -22.31 -11.26
N GLY A 53 9.33 -21.17 -11.37
CA GLY A 53 9.09 -20.49 -12.64
C GLY A 53 7.87 -19.55 -12.67
N ALA A 54 6.96 -19.62 -11.69
CA ALA A 54 5.80 -18.74 -11.65
C ALA A 54 6.17 -17.32 -11.14
N GLU A 55 5.85 -16.30 -11.93
CA GLU A 55 6.02 -14.90 -11.52
C GLU A 55 5.12 -14.61 -10.31
N THR A 56 5.70 -14.04 -9.24
CA THR A 56 4.94 -13.67 -8.05
C THR A 56 3.94 -12.57 -8.40
N ARG A 57 2.65 -12.91 -8.40
CA ARG A 57 1.55 -11.95 -8.54
C ARG A 57 1.13 -11.42 -7.17
N TYR A 58 0.78 -10.14 -7.15
CA TYR A 58 0.28 -9.42 -5.99
C TYR A 58 -1.18 -9.03 -6.21
N ARG A 59 -1.96 -9.04 -5.13
CA ARG A 59 -3.29 -8.43 -5.11
C ARG A 59 -3.14 -7.01 -4.55
N VAL A 60 -3.42 -6.01 -5.37
CA VAL A 60 -3.29 -4.59 -5.01
C VAL A 60 -4.67 -3.96 -5.01
N MET A 61 -5.08 -3.41 -3.87
CA MET A 61 -6.28 -2.60 -3.74
C MET A 61 -5.99 -1.16 -4.17
N ASP A 62 -6.83 -0.56 -4.99
CA ASP A 62 -6.71 0.86 -5.33
C ASP A 62 -7.38 1.77 -4.27
N TYR A 63 -7.45 3.07 -4.54
CA TYR A 63 -8.08 4.03 -3.62
C TYR A 63 -9.62 4.00 -3.66
N CYS A 64 -10.22 3.42 -4.69
CA CYS A 64 -11.66 3.19 -4.81
C CYS A 64 -12.10 1.94 -4.05
N GLY A 65 -11.16 1.04 -3.74
CA GLY A 65 -11.39 -0.22 -3.05
C GLY A 65 -11.42 -1.43 -3.99
N ASP A 66 -11.22 -1.24 -5.30
CA ASP A 66 -11.14 -2.32 -6.26
C ASP A 66 -9.80 -3.05 -6.14
N VAL A 67 -9.81 -4.37 -6.37
CA VAL A 67 -8.63 -5.22 -6.22
C VAL A 67 -8.15 -5.70 -7.58
N HIS A 68 -6.86 -5.48 -7.83
CA HIS A 68 -6.19 -5.75 -9.10
C HIS A 68 -5.07 -6.77 -8.92
N LEU A 69 -4.87 -7.64 -9.90
CA LEU A 69 -3.67 -8.47 -9.98
C LEU A 69 -2.53 -7.66 -10.61
N TYR A 70 -1.35 -7.75 -10.00
CA TYR A 70 -0.15 -7.10 -10.49
C TYR A 70 1.05 -8.07 -10.47
N PRO A 71 1.79 -8.24 -11.58
CA PRO A 71 1.53 -7.64 -12.89
C PRO A 71 0.21 -8.14 -13.51
N PRO A 72 -0.43 -7.34 -14.39
CA PRO A 72 -1.66 -7.74 -15.08
C PRO A 72 -1.40 -8.86 -16.08
N GLU A 73 -2.47 -9.54 -16.51
CA GLU A 73 -2.39 -10.50 -17.61
C GLU A 73 -2.14 -9.76 -18.93
N THR A 74 -1.25 -10.31 -19.75
CA THR A 74 -0.98 -9.85 -21.12
C THR A 74 -2.11 -10.19 -22.06
#